data_AF-A0A0D3KLV2-F1
#
_entry.id   AF-A0A0D3KLV2-F1
#
_cell.length_a   1.000
_cell.length_b   1.000
_cell.length_c   1.000
_cell.angle_alpha   90.00
_cell.angle_beta   90.00
_cell.angle_gamma   90.00
#
_symmetry.space_group_name_H-M   'P 1'
#
loop_
_entity.id
_entity.type
_entity.pdbx_description
1 polymer ?
#
loop_
_entity_poly.entity_id
_entity_poly.type
_entity_poly.pdbx_seq_one_letter_code
_entity_poly.pdbx_strand_id
1 'polypeptide(L)'
;MQMTGGAASGGGGKGGGKGGGGGPATLCGGTVACFDADADHVLLYTLGKTASTSLEFALGPWVGMRRLPWITTQATAFPRGAKIHRPQVAKAFVSQLPPTGKVWLFVTVRNPFDRAISQFFEGYAKFMNVTNSSGPAKQHDHLSRFSRLAPFLAEGIVDTIPSVIGANVTIPPLSPVTKDAWLVHGRVRVLILRSEDAKLWPSIVYRRTGRSLGELGKYNIGMNKWYATLYHNFKGRYTFKTRVLSSTELTRLYSEEERSCMALRALMPRAGAGLVSCHDESPECDETGVPSRGYEEYWFPSRGSRSPQSRGSTPPSGSLAPPSRRFAPSLGAMGVSSLFTARVASRLVPVRDRKV
;
A
#
# COMPACT_ATOMS: atom_id res chain seq x y z
N MET A 1 71.42 27.03 62.28
CA MET A 1 70.16 27.49 61.64
C MET A 1 69.14 26.38 61.82
N GLN A 2 68.28 26.42 62.85
CA GLN A 2 66.97 27.09 62.91
C GLN A 2 65.93 26.52 61.92
N MET A 3 64.84 25.95 62.48
CA MET A 3 63.39 26.16 62.20
C MET A 3 62.93 26.11 60.71
N THR A 4 61.81 25.57 60.25
CA THR A 4 60.45 25.17 60.74
C THR A 4 59.76 24.59 59.48
N GLY A 5 58.87 23.58 59.54
CA GLY A 5 57.43 23.71 59.81
C GLY A 5 56.60 24.03 58.55
N GLY A 6 55.53 23.26 58.27
CA GLY A 6 54.47 23.68 57.34
C GLY A 6 53.63 22.56 56.70
N ALA A 7 52.46 22.28 57.27
CA ALA A 7 51.43 21.41 56.74
C ALA A 7 50.48 22.14 55.77
N ALA A 8 49.84 21.43 54.84
CA ALA A 8 48.53 21.79 54.30
C ALA A 8 47.80 20.59 53.66
N SER A 9 46.60 20.32 54.18
CA SER A 9 45.58 19.42 53.68
C SER A 9 44.83 20.00 52.48
N GLY A 10 44.41 19.17 51.53
CA GLY A 10 43.46 19.54 50.48
C GLY A 10 42.59 18.35 50.08
N GLY A 11 41.36 18.31 50.59
CA GLY A 11 40.35 17.33 50.20
C GLY A 11 39.71 17.68 48.85
N GLY A 12 39.71 16.72 47.92
CA GLY A 12 39.02 16.82 46.63
C GLY A 12 37.67 16.08 46.68
N GLY A 13 36.58 16.84 46.62
CA GLY A 13 35.20 16.36 46.73
C GLY A 13 34.70 15.60 45.49
N LYS A 14 33.84 14.61 45.76
CA LYS A 14 33.00 13.88 44.80
C LYS A 14 31.99 14.83 44.15
N GLY A 15 32.09 15.05 42.85
CA GLY A 15 31.07 15.72 42.03
C GLY A 15 30.36 14.72 41.12
N GLY A 16 29.45 13.90 41.68
CA GLY A 16 28.58 13.00 40.91
C GLY A 16 27.45 13.76 40.23
N GLY A 17 27.72 14.33 39.06
CA GLY A 17 26.69 14.91 38.20
C GLY A 17 25.77 13.82 37.64
N LYS A 18 24.64 13.58 38.30
CA LYS A 18 23.49 12.88 37.69
C LYS A 18 22.99 13.74 36.52
N GLY A 19 23.54 13.51 35.34
CA GLY A 19 22.96 13.96 34.09
C GLY A 19 21.57 13.33 33.98
N GLY A 20 20.54 14.08 34.33
CA GLY A 20 19.16 13.70 34.10
C GLY A 20 18.96 13.54 32.60
N GLY A 21 19.08 12.30 32.13
CA GLY A 21 18.66 11.92 30.79
C GLY A 21 17.19 12.26 30.69
N GLY A 22 16.89 13.41 30.09
CA GLY A 22 15.55 13.74 29.63
C GLY A 22 15.14 12.65 28.67
N GLY A 23 14.40 11.66 29.17
CA GLY A 23 13.82 10.61 28.35
C GLY A 23 13.03 11.26 27.20
N PRO A 24 13.02 10.64 26.01
CA PRO A 24 12.32 11.19 24.86
C PRO A 24 10.90 11.53 25.28
N ALA A 25 10.55 12.82 25.17
CA ALA A 25 9.25 13.34 25.51
C ALA A 25 8.18 12.42 24.92
N THR A 26 7.27 11.96 25.78
CA THR A 26 6.18 11.05 25.43
C THR A 26 5.36 11.70 24.32
N LEU A 27 5.62 11.35 23.05
CA LEU A 27 4.93 11.90 21.87
C LEU A 27 3.43 11.62 21.88
N CYS A 28 2.97 10.75 22.77
CA CYS A 28 1.58 10.47 23.10
C CYS A 28 0.99 11.37 24.21
N GLY A 29 1.71 12.40 24.67
CA GLY A 29 1.35 13.27 25.81
C GLY A 29 0.36 14.40 25.50
N GLY A 30 -0.46 14.28 24.46
CA GLY A 30 -1.47 15.27 24.07
C GLY A 30 -2.74 14.61 23.53
N THR A 31 -3.71 15.40 23.06
CA THR A 31 -5.02 14.99 22.52
C THR A 31 -4.99 13.93 21.38
N VAL A 32 -3.80 13.53 20.92
CA VAL A 32 -3.60 12.54 19.86
C VAL A 32 -3.46 11.14 20.50
N ALA A 33 -4.55 10.38 20.44
CA ALA A 33 -4.57 9.03 20.99
C ALA A 33 -3.68 8.07 20.18
N CYS A 34 -2.74 7.42 20.86
CA CYS A 34 -1.79 6.47 20.27
C CYS A 34 -2.41 5.11 19.95
N PHE A 35 -1.70 4.33 19.13
CA PHE A 35 -2.09 2.98 18.72
C PHE A 35 -1.98 2.02 19.90
N ASP A 36 -3.07 1.33 20.20
CA ASP A 36 -3.15 0.28 21.23
C ASP A 36 -2.98 -1.11 20.60
N ALA A 37 -1.91 -1.82 20.97
CA ALA A 37 -1.58 -3.13 20.42
C ALA A 37 -2.60 -4.22 20.75
N ASP A 38 -3.43 -4.04 21.77
CA ASP A 38 -4.37 -5.04 22.27
C ASP A 38 -5.81 -4.72 21.86
N ALA A 39 -6.15 -3.43 21.78
CA ALA A 39 -7.52 -2.99 21.46
C ALA A 39 -7.71 -2.53 20.01
N ASP A 40 -6.70 -1.94 19.37
CA ASP A 40 -6.90 -1.28 18.07
C ASP A 40 -6.84 -2.28 16.90
N HIS A 41 -7.45 -1.87 15.79
CA HIS A 41 -7.56 -2.64 14.56
C HIS A 41 -6.90 -1.90 13.40
N VAL A 42 -6.39 -2.65 12.41
CA VAL A 42 -5.67 -2.08 11.26
C VAL A 42 -6.34 -2.46 9.95
N LEU A 43 -6.80 -1.47 9.19
CA LEU A 43 -7.31 -1.67 7.84
C LEU A 43 -6.40 -0.97 6.84
N LEU A 44 -5.72 -1.75 5.99
CA LEU A 44 -5.05 -1.23 4.79
C LEU A 44 -6.05 -1.24 3.62
N TYR A 45 -6.71 -0.10 3.40
CA TYR A 45 -7.68 0.08 2.32
C TYR A 45 -7.06 0.83 1.16
N THR A 46 -6.90 0.19 0.02
CA THR A 46 -6.10 0.75 -1.07
C THR A 46 -6.53 0.20 -2.42
N LEU A 47 -6.12 0.82 -3.51
CA LEU A 47 -6.26 0.24 -4.84
C LEU A 47 -5.08 -0.66 -5.17
N GLY A 48 -5.14 -1.34 -6.31
CA GLY A 48 -3.96 -2.00 -6.85
C GLY A 48 -2.85 -0.99 -7.13
N LYS A 49 -1.59 -1.44 -7.00
CA LYS A 49 -0.39 -0.73 -7.50
C LYS A 49 0.01 0.58 -6.81
N THR A 50 -0.43 0.75 -5.58
CA THR A 50 -0.15 1.86 -4.65
C THR A 50 0.80 1.44 -3.52
N ALA A 51 1.78 0.58 -3.83
CA ALA A 51 2.76 0.03 -2.87
C ALA A 51 2.16 -0.67 -1.63
N SER A 52 0.92 -1.16 -1.73
CA SER A 52 0.21 -1.81 -0.62
C SER A 52 0.90 -3.06 -0.07
N THR A 53 1.65 -3.80 -0.89
CA THR A 53 2.43 -4.95 -0.42
C THR A 53 3.48 -4.56 0.62
N SER A 54 4.22 -3.46 0.43
CA SER A 54 5.24 -3.06 1.41
C SER A 54 4.63 -2.71 2.77
N LEU A 55 3.49 -2.02 2.77
CA LEU A 55 2.75 -1.71 4.01
C LEU A 55 2.07 -2.92 4.63
N GLU A 56 1.59 -3.89 3.84
CA GLU A 56 0.94 -5.08 4.41
C GLU A 56 1.89 -5.87 5.30
N PHE A 57 3.19 -5.90 4.95
CA PHE A 57 4.24 -6.50 5.79
C PHE A 57 4.60 -5.61 6.98
N ALA A 58 4.73 -4.31 6.79
CA ALA A 58 5.13 -3.40 7.87
C ALA A 58 4.04 -3.24 8.96
N LEU A 59 2.76 -3.33 8.56
CA LEU A 59 1.60 -3.20 9.45
C LEU A 59 1.14 -4.52 10.07
N GLY A 60 1.48 -5.67 9.49
CA GLY A 60 1.12 -6.98 10.04
C GLY A 60 1.52 -7.14 11.53
N PRO A 61 2.77 -6.83 11.91
CA PRO A 61 3.23 -6.96 13.29
C PRO A 61 2.47 -6.09 14.30
N TRP A 62 1.74 -5.07 13.84
CA TRP A 62 0.94 -4.22 14.73
C TRP A 62 -0.24 -4.96 15.36
N VAL A 63 -0.71 -6.01 14.68
CA VAL A 63 -1.86 -6.84 15.09
C VAL A 63 -1.44 -8.30 15.29
N GLY A 64 -0.16 -8.54 15.59
CA GLY A 64 0.37 -9.88 15.88
C GLY A 64 0.44 -10.81 14.66
N MET A 65 0.50 -10.27 13.44
CA MET A 65 0.56 -11.06 12.20
C MET A 65 1.88 -10.84 11.46
N ARG A 66 2.33 -11.83 10.67
CA ARG A 66 3.51 -11.63 9.80
C ARG A 66 3.26 -10.58 8.70
N ARG A 67 2.02 -10.51 8.22
CA ARG A 67 1.53 -9.56 7.21
C ARG A 67 0.01 -9.46 7.33
N LEU A 68 -0.58 -8.36 6.86
CA LEU A 68 -2.03 -8.25 6.77
C LEU A 68 -2.59 -9.26 5.73
N PRO A 69 -3.62 -10.04 6.08
CA PRO A 69 -4.30 -10.92 5.14
C PRO A 69 -5.07 -10.12 4.09
N TRP A 70 -5.02 -10.57 2.83
CA TRP A 70 -5.81 -9.96 1.77
C TRP A 70 -7.23 -10.55 1.74
N ILE A 71 -8.23 -9.72 1.99
CA ILE A 71 -9.64 -10.13 2.05
C ILE A 71 -10.38 -9.55 0.85
N THR A 72 -11.00 -10.43 0.06
CA THR A 72 -11.65 -10.08 -1.23
C THR A 72 -13.17 -10.20 -1.19
N THR A 73 -13.71 -10.92 -0.21
CA THR A 73 -15.14 -11.14 -0.01
C THR A 73 -15.55 -10.70 1.39
N GLN A 74 -16.83 -10.43 1.58
CA GLN A 74 -17.35 -10.22 2.93
C GLN A 74 -17.20 -11.51 3.73
N ALA A 75 -16.83 -11.39 4.99
CA ALA A 75 -16.71 -12.49 5.93
C ALA A 75 -17.71 -12.28 7.07
N THR A 76 -18.04 -13.34 7.79
CA THR A 76 -18.85 -13.28 9.01
C THR A 76 -18.06 -12.71 10.19
N ALA A 77 -16.74 -12.83 10.16
CA ALA A 77 -15.82 -12.26 11.12
C ALA A 77 -14.56 -11.78 10.40
N PHE A 78 -14.03 -10.63 10.82
CA PHE A 78 -12.79 -10.07 10.30
C PHE A 78 -11.64 -10.25 11.30
N PRO A 79 -10.41 -10.51 10.82
CA PRO A 79 -9.23 -10.47 11.66
C PRO A 79 -8.95 -9.04 12.17
N ARG A 80 -8.15 -8.91 13.23
CA ARG A 80 -7.76 -7.60 13.81
C ARG A 80 -7.09 -6.66 12.82
N GLY A 81 -6.45 -7.19 11.78
CA GLY A 81 -6.05 -6.39 10.65
C GLY A 81 -6.24 -7.07 9.31
N ALA A 82 -6.50 -6.27 8.28
CA ALA A 82 -6.76 -6.74 6.92
C ALA A 82 -6.27 -5.75 5.87
N LYS A 83 -5.95 -6.29 4.68
CA LYS A 83 -5.79 -5.53 3.45
C LYS A 83 -7.00 -5.75 2.56
N ILE A 84 -7.63 -4.67 2.12
CA ILE A 84 -8.87 -4.72 1.35
C ILE A 84 -8.80 -3.74 0.17
N HIS A 85 -9.30 -4.18 -0.99
CA HIS A 85 -9.37 -3.35 -2.20
C HIS A 85 -10.80 -2.92 -2.58
N ARG A 86 -11.82 -3.51 -1.94
CA ARG A 86 -13.23 -3.32 -2.30
C ARG A 86 -13.95 -2.48 -1.24
N PRO A 87 -14.59 -1.35 -1.60
CA PRO A 87 -15.24 -0.46 -0.63
C PRO A 87 -16.31 -1.17 0.21
N GLN A 88 -17.12 -2.03 -0.39
CA GLN A 88 -18.17 -2.78 0.30
C GLN A 88 -17.64 -3.80 1.32
N VAL A 89 -16.42 -4.32 1.12
CA VAL A 89 -15.76 -5.23 2.07
C VAL A 89 -15.08 -4.43 3.17
N ALA A 90 -14.46 -3.30 2.82
CA ALA A 90 -13.86 -2.38 3.79
C ALA A 90 -14.92 -1.77 4.72
N LYS A 91 -16.08 -1.40 4.19
CA LYS A 91 -17.26 -0.98 4.96
C LYS A 91 -17.68 -2.06 5.95
N ALA A 92 -17.82 -3.30 5.47
CA ALA A 92 -18.18 -4.44 6.32
C ALA A 92 -17.16 -4.66 7.45
N PHE A 93 -15.85 -4.53 7.15
CA PHE A 93 -14.79 -4.56 8.15
C PHE A 93 -15.03 -3.48 9.22
N VAL A 94 -15.15 -2.20 8.83
CA VAL A 94 -15.33 -1.09 9.78
C VAL A 94 -16.61 -1.23 10.61
N SER A 95 -17.70 -1.73 10.04
CA SER A 95 -19.00 -1.82 10.72
C SER A 95 -19.13 -3.05 11.64
N GLN A 96 -18.44 -4.15 11.34
CA GLN A 96 -18.58 -5.41 12.09
C GLN A 96 -17.57 -5.57 13.23
N LEU A 97 -16.50 -4.75 13.27
CA LEU A 97 -15.55 -4.80 14.36
C LEU A 97 -16.21 -4.42 15.69
N PRO A 98 -15.81 -5.05 16.82
CA PRO A 98 -16.27 -4.68 18.15
C PRO A 98 -16.20 -3.17 18.38
N PRO A 99 -17.09 -2.60 19.21
CA PRO A 99 -17.08 -1.16 19.51
C PRO A 99 -15.85 -0.73 20.31
N THR A 100 -15.09 -1.69 20.85
CA THR A 100 -13.85 -1.46 21.58
C THR A 100 -12.70 -1.12 20.63
N GLY A 101 -11.82 -0.22 21.08
CA GLY A 101 -10.65 0.21 20.32
C GLY A 101 -10.95 1.07 19.10
N LYS A 102 -9.87 1.49 18.44
CA LYS A 102 -9.88 2.32 17.24
C LYS A 102 -9.70 1.47 15.99
N VAL A 103 -10.13 2.01 14.85
CA VAL A 103 -9.83 1.46 13.53
C VAL A 103 -8.87 2.40 12.82
N TRP A 104 -7.63 1.96 12.65
CA TRP A 104 -6.61 2.67 11.89
C TRP A 104 -6.72 2.29 10.42
N LEU A 105 -7.38 3.17 9.66
CA LEU A 105 -7.58 3.07 8.23
C LEU A 105 -6.40 3.70 7.49
N PHE A 106 -5.46 2.88 7.06
CA PHE A 106 -4.36 3.30 6.19
C PHE A 106 -4.83 3.24 4.74
N VAL A 107 -4.75 4.38 4.05
CA VAL A 107 -5.07 4.49 2.63
C VAL A 107 -3.80 4.87 1.89
N THR A 108 -3.43 4.09 0.88
CA THR A 108 -2.36 4.49 -0.03
C THR A 108 -2.88 4.89 -1.38
N VAL A 109 -2.37 6.02 -1.84
CA VAL A 109 -2.59 6.52 -3.19
C VAL A 109 -1.27 6.52 -3.95
N ARG A 110 -1.36 6.73 -5.26
CA ARG A 110 -0.23 6.88 -6.15
C ARG A 110 -0.67 7.80 -7.29
N ASN A 111 0.28 8.48 -7.91
CA ASN A 111 0.08 9.20 -9.16
C ASN A 111 -0.75 8.30 -10.11
N PRO A 112 -1.95 8.73 -10.51
CA PRO A 112 -2.86 7.92 -11.30
C PRO A 112 -2.26 7.43 -12.62
N PHE A 113 -1.39 8.22 -13.24
CA PHE A 113 -0.70 7.87 -14.48
C PHE A 113 0.25 6.69 -14.25
N ASP A 114 1.13 6.81 -13.26
CA ASP A 114 2.08 5.77 -12.88
C ASP A 114 1.38 4.49 -12.39
N ARG A 115 0.29 4.65 -11.65
CA ARG A 115 -0.55 3.54 -11.20
C ARG A 115 -1.19 2.82 -12.38
N ALA A 116 -1.78 3.55 -13.33
CA ALA A 116 -2.40 2.98 -14.51
C ALA A 116 -1.39 2.15 -15.32
N ILE A 117 -0.19 2.68 -15.57
CA ILE A 117 0.87 1.93 -16.27
C ILE A 117 1.25 0.67 -15.47
N SER A 118 1.45 0.80 -14.16
CA SER A 118 1.79 -0.32 -13.28
C SER A 118 0.71 -1.41 -13.26
N GLN A 119 -0.57 -1.02 -13.30
CA GLN A 119 -1.70 -1.94 -13.34
C GLN A 119 -1.80 -2.65 -14.68
N PHE A 120 -1.63 -1.91 -15.77
CA PHE A 120 -1.56 -2.48 -17.11
C PHE A 120 -0.44 -3.50 -17.24
N PHE A 121 0.78 -3.18 -16.78
CA PHE A 121 1.90 -4.12 -16.87
C PHE A 121 1.76 -5.36 -15.98
N GLU A 122 1.02 -5.28 -14.88
CA GLU A 122 0.62 -6.50 -14.16
C GLU A 122 -0.34 -7.36 -14.98
N GLY A 123 -1.34 -6.75 -15.62
CA GLY A 123 -2.26 -7.46 -16.51
C GLY A 123 -1.51 -8.10 -17.68
N TYR A 124 -0.60 -7.35 -18.30
CA TYR A 124 0.28 -7.83 -19.35
C TYR A 124 1.13 -9.01 -18.88
N ALA A 125 1.81 -8.90 -17.73
CA ALA A 125 2.63 -9.99 -17.20
C ALA A 125 1.80 -11.27 -16.97
N LYS A 126 0.58 -11.14 -16.44
CA LYS A 126 -0.35 -12.27 -16.27
C LYS A 126 -0.74 -12.88 -17.62
N PHE A 127 -1.05 -12.05 -18.62
CA PHE A 127 -1.41 -12.50 -19.96
C PHE A 127 -0.26 -13.23 -20.67
N MET A 128 0.96 -12.70 -20.56
CA MET A 128 2.15 -13.30 -21.19
C MET A 128 2.53 -14.63 -20.56
N ASN A 129 2.38 -14.75 -19.24
CA ASN A 129 2.57 -16.02 -18.53
C ASN A 129 1.56 -17.09 -18.96
N VAL A 130 0.34 -16.70 -19.36
CA VAL A 130 -0.70 -17.65 -19.80
C VAL A 130 -0.51 -18.08 -21.25
N THR A 131 -0.05 -17.18 -22.13
CA THR A 131 -0.02 -17.44 -23.58
C THR A 131 1.30 -18.01 -24.11
N ASN A 132 2.35 -18.10 -23.28
CA ASN A 132 3.72 -18.49 -23.69
C ASN A 132 4.22 -17.75 -24.94
N SER A 133 3.66 -16.58 -25.26
CA SER A 133 3.82 -15.95 -26.57
C SER A 133 4.48 -14.58 -26.46
N SER A 134 5.80 -14.55 -26.56
CA SER A 134 6.64 -13.35 -26.41
C SER A 134 6.91 -12.56 -27.70
N GLY A 135 6.27 -12.93 -28.82
CA GLY A 135 6.53 -12.33 -30.14
C GLY A 135 6.29 -10.81 -30.20
N PRO A 136 7.19 -10.01 -30.82
CA PRO A 136 7.10 -8.54 -30.87
C PRO A 136 5.76 -7.98 -31.34
N ALA A 137 5.11 -8.62 -32.32
CA ALA A 137 3.80 -8.19 -32.83
C ALA A 137 2.70 -8.24 -31.76
N LYS A 138 2.69 -9.28 -30.92
CA LYS A 138 1.73 -9.42 -29.81
C LYS A 138 2.01 -8.40 -28.71
N GLN A 139 3.29 -8.09 -28.46
CA GLN A 139 3.66 -7.03 -27.53
C GLN A 139 3.12 -5.68 -28.03
N HIS A 140 3.36 -5.33 -29.29
CA HIS A 140 2.87 -4.08 -29.88
C HIS A 140 1.34 -3.97 -29.82
N ASP A 141 0.61 -5.03 -30.24
CA ASP A 141 -0.85 -5.06 -30.13
C ASP A 141 -1.31 -4.81 -28.68
N HIS A 142 -0.71 -5.50 -27.71
CA HIS A 142 -1.12 -5.36 -26.31
C HIS A 142 -0.83 -3.95 -25.76
N LEU A 143 0.34 -3.38 -26.06
CA LEU A 143 0.71 -2.02 -25.68
C LEU A 143 -0.26 -0.98 -26.26
N SER A 144 -0.72 -1.18 -27.50
CA SER A 144 -1.71 -0.29 -28.12
C SER A 144 -3.04 -0.26 -27.36
N ARG A 145 -3.41 -1.35 -26.67
CA ARG A 145 -4.65 -1.46 -25.88
C ARG A 145 -4.64 -0.57 -24.64
N PHE A 146 -3.46 -0.19 -24.12
CA PHE A 146 -3.37 0.65 -22.92
C PHE A 146 -4.14 1.97 -23.09
N SER A 147 -4.06 2.57 -24.29
CA SER A 147 -4.76 3.82 -24.60
C SER A 147 -6.28 3.74 -24.41
N ARG A 148 -6.86 2.55 -24.56
CA ARG A 148 -8.29 2.29 -24.34
C ARG A 148 -8.63 2.04 -22.87
N LEU A 149 -7.69 1.46 -22.11
CA LEU A 149 -7.90 1.07 -20.72
C LEU A 149 -7.55 2.18 -19.73
N ALA A 150 -6.62 3.06 -20.08
CA ALA A 150 -6.08 4.09 -19.18
C ALA A 150 -7.13 4.90 -18.41
N PRO A 151 -8.26 5.36 -19.02
CA PRO A 151 -9.28 6.11 -18.28
C PRO A 151 -9.91 5.31 -17.13
N PHE A 152 -10.12 4.00 -17.31
CA PHE A 152 -10.73 3.13 -16.31
C PHE A 152 -9.75 2.74 -15.20
N LEU A 153 -8.45 2.81 -15.49
CA LEU A 153 -7.41 2.51 -14.50
C LEU A 153 -7.14 3.69 -13.55
N ALA A 154 -7.76 4.85 -13.80
CA ALA A 154 -7.58 6.08 -13.03
C ALA A 154 -8.63 6.28 -11.92
N GLU A 155 -9.49 5.30 -11.63
CA GLU A 155 -10.49 5.38 -10.55
C GLU A 155 -9.85 5.76 -9.21
N GLY A 156 -10.36 6.78 -8.52
CA GLY A 156 -9.83 7.25 -7.25
C GLY A 156 -10.43 6.54 -6.05
N ILE A 157 -9.62 6.26 -5.02
CA ILE A 157 -10.08 5.62 -3.79
C ILE A 157 -10.67 6.62 -2.79
N VAL A 158 -10.21 7.88 -2.83
CA VAL A 158 -10.55 8.91 -1.84
C VAL A 158 -12.07 9.13 -1.74
N ASP A 159 -12.77 9.11 -2.88
CA ASP A 159 -14.22 9.34 -2.95
C ASP A 159 -15.03 8.20 -2.34
N THR A 160 -14.42 7.04 -2.13
CA THR A 160 -15.07 5.88 -1.51
C THR A 160 -14.96 5.87 0.01
N ILE A 161 -14.05 6.67 0.59
CA ILE A 161 -13.79 6.68 2.03
C ILE A 161 -15.04 7.03 2.86
N PRO A 162 -15.87 8.03 2.51
CA PRO A 162 -17.11 8.31 3.24
C PRO A 162 -18.05 7.09 3.32
N SER A 163 -18.17 6.33 2.24
CA SER A 163 -18.97 5.10 2.19
C SER A 163 -18.39 3.99 3.06
N VAL A 164 -17.05 3.85 3.10
CA VAL A 164 -16.34 2.88 3.95
C VAL A 164 -16.53 3.21 5.44
N ILE A 165 -16.46 4.49 5.81
CA ILE A 165 -16.66 4.93 7.20
C ILE A 165 -18.14 4.86 7.58
N GLY A 166 -19.05 5.01 6.61
CA GLY A 166 -20.49 5.09 6.85
C GLY A 166 -20.94 6.47 7.32
N ALA A 167 -20.17 7.52 7.03
CA ALA A 167 -20.46 8.90 7.40
C ALA A 167 -20.04 9.87 6.29
N ASN A 168 -20.76 10.98 6.17
CA ASN A 168 -20.38 12.05 5.25
C ASN A 168 -19.20 12.83 5.85
N VAL A 169 -17.97 12.48 5.42
CA VAL A 169 -16.74 13.12 5.89
C VAL A 169 -16.01 13.79 4.74
N THR A 170 -15.43 14.95 5.03
CA THR A 170 -14.56 15.64 4.08
C THR A 170 -13.11 15.27 4.38
N ILE A 171 -12.46 14.66 3.40
CA ILE A 171 -11.02 14.36 3.47
C ILE A 171 -10.24 15.67 3.32
N PRO A 172 -9.39 16.05 4.29
CA PRO A 172 -8.57 17.25 4.17
C PRO A 172 -7.56 17.11 3.02
N PRO A 173 -7.09 18.23 2.44
CA PRO A 173 -6.01 18.19 1.47
C PRO A 173 -4.74 17.62 2.12
N LEU A 174 -3.83 17.12 1.28
CA LEU A 174 -2.52 16.69 1.75
C LEU A 174 -1.72 17.89 2.29
N SER A 175 -1.16 17.74 3.49
CA SER A 175 -0.29 18.76 4.05
C SER A 175 1.02 18.85 3.26
N PRO A 176 1.44 20.03 2.78
CA PRO A 176 2.70 20.17 2.04
C PRO A 176 3.92 19.91 2.92
N VAL A 177 3.79 20.11 4.24
CA VAL A 177 4.87 19.95 5.23
C VAL A 177 4.95 18.51 5.73
N THR A 178 3.82 17.95 6.17
CA THR A 178 3.81 16.62 6.80
C THR A 178 3.59 15.49 5.79
N LYS A 179 3.28 15.82 4.53
CA LYS A 179 3.10 14.89 3.40
C LYS A 179 2.07 13.79 3.66
N ASP A 180 1.05 14.11 4.46
CA ASP A 180 -0.06 13.22 4.80
C ASP A 180 -1.40 13.97 4.80
N ALA A 181 -2.49 13.22 4.64
CA ALA A 181 -3.83 13.70 4.95
C ALA A 181 -4.41 12.84 6.07
N TRP A 182 -4.89 13.50 7.12
CA TRP A 182 -5.26 12.88 8.39
C TRP A 182 -6.66 13.30 8.81
N LEU A 183 -7.52 12.32 9.09
CA LEU A 183 -8.89 12.54 9.54
C LEU A 183 -9.22 11.64 10.73
N VAL A 184 -9.95 12.20 11.69
CA VAL A 184 -10.50 11.46 12.83
C VAL A 184 -12.03 11.56 12.79
N HIS A 185 -12.72 10.41 12.82
CA HIS A 185 -14.17 10.36 12.90
C HIS A 185 -14.62 9.24 13.86
N GLY A 186 -15.14 9.62 15.03
CA GLY A 186 -15.49 8.67 16.08
C GLY A 186 -14.28 7.82 16.48
N ARG A 187 -14.37 6.49 16.30
CA ARG A 187 -13.28 5.53 16.52
C ARG A 187 -12.40 5.28 15.30
N VAL A 188 -12.79 5.78 14.12
CA VAL A 188 -12.02 5.59 12.88
C VAL A 188 -10.97 6.70 12.78
N ARG A 189 -9.76 6.29 12.41
CA ARG A 189 -8.57 7.12 12.24
C ARG A 189 -8.06 6.88 10.83
N VAL A 190 -8.15 7.87 9.95
CA VAL A 190 -7.80 7.73 8.53
C VAL A 190 -6.47 8.42 8.27
N LEU A 191 -5.49 7.65 7.81
CA LEU A 191 -4.20 8.16 7.36
C LEU A 191 -4.03 7.86 5.88
N ILE A 192 -3.96 8.90 5.06
CA ILE A 192 -3.71 8.80 3.63
C ILE A 192 -2.22 9.09 3.37
N LEU A 193 -1.57 8.17 2.65
CA LEU A 193 -0.16 8.20 2.30
C LEU A 193 0.00 8.12 0.78
N ARG A 194 0.91 8.92 0.21
CA ARG A 194 1.29 8.82 -1.20
C ARG A 194 2.44 7.85 -1.37
N SER A 195 2.41 7.05 -2.44
CA SER A 195 3.48 6.10 -2.77
C SER A 195 4.79 6.81 -3.12
N GLU A 196 4.69 8.04 -3.61
CA GLU A 196 5.79 8.95 -3.94
C GLU A 196 6.59 9.33 -2.68
N ASP A 197 5.91 9.46 -1.53
CA ASP A 197 6.51 9.85 -0.25
C ASP A 197 6.91 8.63 0.61
N ALA A 198 7.12 7.45 0.01
CA ALA A 198 7.36 6.20 0.75
C ALA A 198 8.54 6.27 1.73
N LYS A 199 9.56 7.07 1.42
CA LYS A 199 10.71 7.32 2.30
C LYS A 199 10.32 8.00 3.62
N LEU A 200 9.24 8.79 3.61
CA LEU A 200 8.73 9.51 4.77
C LEU A 200 7.68 8.72 5.56
N TRP A 201 7.21 7.58 5.04
CA TRP A 201 6.16 6.81 5.72
C TRP A 201 6.50 6.44 7.17
N PRO A 202 7.71 5.97 7.53
CA PRO A 202 8.02 5.67 8.93
C PRO A 202 7.83 6.88 9.86
N SER A 203 8.27 8.07 9.46
CA SER A 203 8.14 9.27 10.28
C SER A 203 6.70 9.79 10.32
N ILE A 204 5.97 9.74 9.21
CA ILE A 204 4.54 10.09 9.15
C ILE A 204 3.71 9.18 10.06
N VAL A 205 3.89 7.86 9.92
CA VAL A 205 3.15 6.87 10.69
C VAL A 205 3.48 7.01 12.18
N TYR A 206 4.75 7.14 12.54
CA TYR A 206 5.15 7.33 13.93
C TYR A 206 4.50 8.58 14.54
N ARG A 207 4.53 9.71 13.83
CA ARG A 207 3.92 10.98 14.27
C ARG A 207 2.42 10.87 14.56
N ARG A 208 1.68 10.08 13.77
CA ARG A 208 0.21 9.97 13.89
C ARG A 208 -0.25 8.88 14.85
N THR A 209 0.57 7.86 15.05
CA THR A 209 0.17 6.64 15.77
C THR A 209 0.94 6.43 17.07
N GLY A 210 2.07 7.11 17.27
CA GLY A 210 3.03 6.82 18.33
C GLY A 210 3.76 5.49 18.15
N ARG A 211 3.53 4.77 17.03
CA ARG A 211 4.09 3.44 16.77
C ARG A 211 4.99 3.47 15.55
N SER A 212 6.18 2.88 15.69
CA SER A 212 7.11 2.79 14.57
C SER A 212 6.56 1.86 13.51
N LEU A 213 6.65 2.28 12.25
CA LEU A 213 6.39 1.43 11.11
C LEU A 213 7.57 0.44 11.01
N GLY A 214 7.28 -0.86 10.94
CA GLY A 214 8.32 -1.86 10.71
C GLY A 214 9.02 -1.64 9.37
N GLU A 215 10.07 -2.43 9.10
CA GLU A 215 10.75 -2.37 7.81
C GLU A 215 9.75 -2.53 6.66
N LEU A 216 9.76 -1.56 5.74
CA LEU A 216 9.02 -1.68 4.50
C LEU A 216 9.58 -2.86 3.74
N GLY A 217 8.75 -3.89 3.55
CA GLY A 217 9.20 -5.10 2.90
C GLY A 217 9.76 -4.79 1.50
N LYS A 218 11.00 -5.21 1.24
CA LYS A 218 11.71 -5.10 -0.05
C LYS A 218 11.17 -6.08 -1.10
N TYR A 219 9.85 -6.28 -1.12
CA TYR A 219 9.19 -7.19 -2.04
C TYR A 219 8.77 -6.43 -3.29
N ASN A 220 8.78 -7.12 -4.44
CA ASN A 220 8.24 -6.58 -5.70
C ASN A 220 9.00 -5.36 -6.24
N ILE A 221 10.33 -5.36 -6.13
CA ILE A 221 11.22 -4.38 -6.78
C ILE A 221 10.94 -4.44 -8.28
N GLY A 222 10.47 -3.31 -8.84
CA GLY A 222 10.07 -3.22 -10.26
C GLY A 222 11.20 -3.63 -11.22
N MET A 223 12.45 -3.33 -10.85
CA MET A 223 13.63 -3.64 -11.64
C MET A 223 13.91 -5.13 -11.79
N ASN A 224 13.49 -5.97 -10.85
CA ASN A 224 13.77 -7.40 -10.89
C ASN A 224 12.79 -8.18 -11.77
N LYS A 225 11.87 -7.48 -12.45
CA LYS A 225 10.86 -8.10 -13.30
C LYS A 225 11.40 -8.27 -14.72
N TRP A 226 11.08 -9.40 -15.35
CA TRP A 226 11.51 -9.69 -16.72
C TRP A 226 11.08 -8.63 -17.75
N TYR A 227 10.03 -7.87 -17.45
CA TYR A 227 9.51 -6.80 -18.30
C TYR A 227 9.96 -5.39 -17.88
N ALA A 228 10.95 -5.25 -16.97
CA ALA A 228 11.38 -3.96 -16.45
C ALA A 228 11.79 -2.98 -17.58
N THR A 229 12.66 -3.40 -18.50
CA THR A 229 13.08 -2.56 -19.64
C THR A 229 11.89 -2.10 -20.48
N LEU A 230 10.94 -2.99 -20.77
CA LEU A 230 9.73 -2.66 -21.53
C LEU A 230 8.85 -1.65 -20.76
N TYR A 231 8.70 -1.85 -19.45
CA TYR A 231 7.97 -0.94 -18.57
C TYR A 231 8.57 0.47 -18.56
N HIS A 232 9.89 0.59 -18.39
CA HIS A 232 10.57 1.89 -18.37
C HIS A 232 10.51 2.59 -19.74
N ASN A 233 10.74 1.84 -20.81
CA ASN A 233 10.61 2.37 -22.18
C ASN A 233 9.19 2.85 -22.47
N PHE A 234 8.18 2.09 -22.05
CA PHE A 234 6.78 2.50 -22.22
C PHE A 234 6.46 3.73 -21.36
N LYS A 235 6.86 3.74 -20.08
CA LYS A 235 6.64 4.86 -19.17
C LYS A 235 7.25 6.16 -19.68
N GLY A 236 8.46 6.11 -20.24
CA GLY A 236 9.15 7.29 -20.75
C GLY A 236 8.60 7.83 -22.08
N ARG A 237 7.89 7.00 -22.86
CA ARG A 237 7.41 7.35 -24.21
C ARG A 237 5.91 7.56 -24.31
N TYR A 238 5.14 6.97 -23.39
CA TYR A 238 3.69 6.98 -23.49
C TYR A 238 3.09 8.34 -23.12
N THR A 239 2.18 8.81 -23.95
CA THR A 239 1.41 10.05 -23.75
C THR A 239 -0.05 9.71 -23.46
N PHE A 240 -0.58 10.20 -22.34
CA PHE A 240 -1.98 10.04 -21.99
C PHE A 240 -2.87 11.01 -22.75
N LYS A 241 -4.12 10.59 -22.95
CA LYS A 241 -5.19 11.48 -23.42
C LYS A 241 -5.73 12.29 -22.24
N THR A 242 -6.05 13.56 -22.46
CA THR A 242 -6.36 14.62 -21.46
C THR A 242 -7.48 14.30 -20.44
N ARG A 243 -8.34 13.31 -20.67
CA ARG A 243 -9.49 13.00 -19.79
C ARG A 243 -9.15 12.47 -18.39
N VAL A 244 -7.88 12.20 -18.08
CA VAL A 244 -7.44 11.63 -16.78
C VAL A 244 -7.21 12.70 -15.70
N LEU A 245 -7.16 13.98 -16.06
CA LEU A 245 -6.69 15.06 -15.17
C LEU A 245 -7.70 15.53 -14.12
N SER A 246 -8.97 15.11 -14.20
CA SER A 246 -10.04 15.64 -13.33
C SER A 246 -10.34 14.78 -12.09
N SER A 247 -9.49 13.81 -11.72
CA SER A 247 -9.79 12.96 -10.57
C SER A 247 -9.68 13.73 -9.25
N THR A 248 -10.60 13.45 -8.31
CA THR A 248 -10.61 14.05 -6.97
C THR A 248 -9.32 13.77 -6.18
N GLU A 249 -8.67 12.64 -6.46
CA GLU A 249 -7.35 12.32 -5.90
C GLU A 249 -6.29 13.33 -6.34
N LEU A 250 -6.25 13.66 -7.64
CA LEU A 250 -5.30 14.63 -8.17
C LEU A 250 -5.50 16.00 -7.52
N THR A 251 -6.75 16.46 -7.42
CA THR A 251 -7.05 17.80 -6.90
C THR A 251 -6.80 17.94 -5.40
N ARG A 252 -7.01 16.88 -4.60
CA ARG A 252 -6.88 16.96 -3.14
C ARG A 252 -5.51 16.57 -2.60
N LEU A 253 -4.81 15.64 -3.26
CA LEU A 253 -3.60 15.03 -2.71
C LEU A 253 -2.32 15.48 -3.38
N TYR A 254 -2.41 16.36 -4.38
CA TYR A 254 -1.26 16.90 -5.07
C TYR A 254 -1.38 18.42 -5.16
N SER A 255 -0.25 19.10 -5.00
CA SER A 255 -0.18 20.55 -5.21
C SER A 255 -0.49 20.91 -6.67
N GLU A 256 -0.75 22.17 -6.93
CA GLU A 256 -1.00 22.63 -8.30
C GLU A 256 0.22 22.43 -9.20
N GLU A 257 1.42 22.62 -8.65
CA GLU A 257 2.70 22.40 -9.32
C GLU A 257 2.90 20.92 -9.63
N GLU A 258 2.63 20.02 -8.67
CA GLU A 258 2.71 18.58 -8.88
C GLU A 258 1.72 18.13 -9.95
N ARG A 259 0.46 18.60 -9.90
CA ARG A 259 -0.55 18.30 -10.92
C ARG A 259 -0.15 18.80 -12.30
N SER A 260 0.33 20.04 -12.39
CA SER A 260 0.77 20.65 -13.64
C SER A 260 1.94 19.87 -14.23
N CYS A 261 2.89 19.45 -13.39
CA CYS A 261 3.96 18.58 -13.83
C CYS A 261 3.44 17.22 -14.33
N MET A 262 2.55 16.57 -13.58
CA MET A 262 1.97 15.29 -14.00
C MET A 262 1.23 15.44 -15.33
N ALA A 263 0.49 16.53 -15.53
CA ALA A 263 -0.17 16.85 -16.78
C ALA A 263 0.83 17.04 -17.92
N LEU A 264 1.90 17.83 -17.71
CA LEU A 264 2.94 18.05 -18.70
C LEU A 264 3.64 16.73 -19.07
N ARG A 265 4.06 15.92 -18.10
CA ARG A 265 4.66 14.59 -18.33
C ARG A 265 3.70 13.65 -19.05
N ALA A 266 2.42 13.73 -18.74
CA ALA A 266 1.40 12.91 -19.36
C ALA A 266 1.11 13.35 -20.81
N LEU A 267 1.30 14.62 -21.15
CA LEU A 267 0.95 15.18 -22.46
C LEU A 267 2.14 15.36 -23.41
N MET A 268 3.37 15.37 -22.89
CA MET A 268 4.58 15.57 -23.68
C MET A 268 5.48 14.33 -23.58
N PRO A 269 5.78 13.65 -24.71
CA PRO A 269 6.82 12.62 -24.74
C PRO A 269 8.16 13.22 -24.26
N ARG A 270 8.96 12.47 -23.49
CA ARG A 270 10.35 12.84 -23.18
C ARG A 270 11.20 12.77 -24.45
N ALA A 271 11.03 13.74 -25.36
CA ALA A 271 11.82 13.85 -26.58
C ALA A 271 13.09 14.64 -26.30
N GLY A 272 14.13 13.97 -25.80
CA GLY A 272 15.54 14.30 -26.02
C GLY A 272 16.13 15.67 -25.66
N ALA A 273 15.38 16.66 -25.14
CA ALA A 273 15.93 17.99 -24.93
C ALA A 273 15.34 18.69 -23.70
N GLY A 274 16.21 18.93 -22.71
CA GLY A 274 16.16 20.09 -21.79
C GLY A 274 14.83 20.40 -21.10
N LEU A 275 14.06 19.39 -20.70
CA LEU A 275 12.72 19.61 -20.14
C LEU A 275 12.76 20.01 -18.67
N VAL A 276 11.98 21.06 -18.37
CA VAL A 276 11.56 21.58 -17.06
C VAL A 276 11.75 20.53 -15.96
N SER A 277 12.70 20.81 -15.06
CA SER A 277 12.92 20.04 -13.85
C SER A 277 11.70 20.19 -12.94
N CYS A 278 10.65 19.41 -13.22
CA CYS A 278 9.81 18.99 -12.12
C CYS A 278 10.69 18.15 -11.23
N HIS A 279 10.93 18.58 -9.99
CA HIS A 279 11.68 17.82 -9.01
C HIS A 279 11.18 16.36 -8.98
N ASP A 280 11.94 15.45 -9.59
CA ASP A 280 11.68 14.02 -9.51
C ASP A 280 12.27 13.57 -8.18
N GLU A 281 11.53 13.77 -7.09
CA GLU A 281 11.91 13.20 -5.79
C GLU A 281 11.57 11.71 -5.69
N SER A 282 11.00 11.13 -6.75
CA SER A 282 10.90 9.67 -6.86
C SER A 282 12.31 9.08 -6.77
N PRO A 283 12.56 8.09 -5.89
CA PRO A 283 13.81 7.34 -5.92
C PRO A 283 13.87 6.53 -7.23
N GLU A 284 14.31 7.16 -8.31
CA GLU A 284 14.93 6.43 -9.40
C GLU A 284 16.24 5.88 -8.84
N CYS A 285 16.41 4.55 -8.94
CA CYS A 285 17.73 3.98 -8.87
C CYS A 285 18.48 4.55 -10.08
N ASP A 286 19.68 5.11 -9.87
CA ASP A 286 20.47 5.68 -10.96
C ASP A 286 20.54 4.74 -12.16
N GLU A 287 20.58 5.32 -13.37
CA GLU A 287 20.62 4.63 -14.68
C GLU A 287 21.76 3.60 -14.83
N THR A 288 22.69 3.56 -13.87
CA THR A 288 23.79 2.59 -13.80
C THR A 288 23.35 1.20 -13.34
N GLY A 289 22.11 1.01 -12.87
CA GLY A 289 21.68 -0.25 -12.25
C GLY A 289 22.41 -0.57 -10.94
N VAL A 290 23.21 0.38 -10.43
CA VAL A 290 23.84 0.33 -9.12
C VAL A 290 22.95 1.12 -8.16
N PRO A 291 22.57 0.56 -6.99
CA PRO A 291 21.84 1.32 -5.99
C PRO A 291 22.63 2.58 -5.64
N SER A 292 22.03 3.74 -5.88
CA SER A 292 22.54 5.03 -5.42
C SER A 292 22.86 4.92 -3.93
N ARG A 293 24.07 5.32 -3.53
CA ARG A 293 24.60 5.27 -2.16
C ARG A 293 23.77 6.12 -1.18
N GLY A 294 22.59 5.63 -0.82
CA GLY A 294 21.72 6.13 0.24
C GLY A 294 21.34 5.05 1.25
N TYR A 295 21.92 3.86 1.11
CA TYR A 295 21.91 2.80 2.10
C TYR A 295 23.34 2.62 2.62
N GLU A 296 23.75 3.45 3.58
CA GLU A 296 24.76 2.97 4.52
C GLU A 296 24.12 1.86 5.35
N GLU A 297 24.47 0.65 4.92
CA GLU A 297 24.47 -0.61 5.64
C GLU A 297 24.51 -0.49 7.17
N TYR A 298 23.40 -0.83 7.83
CA TYR A 298 23.48 -1.54 9.11
C TYR A 298 23.47 -3.04 8.79
N TRP A 299 24.66 -3.61 8.59
CA TRP A 299 24.87 -5.05 8.55
C TRP A 299 24.74 -5.63 9.97
N PHE A 300 23.83 -6.58 10.16
CA PHE A 300 23.97 -7.60 11.20
C PHE A 300 24.15 -8.96 10.51
N PRO A 301 25.17 -9.76 10.89
CA PRO A 301 25.43 -11.04 10.25
C PRO A 301 24.32 -12.03 10.56
N SER A 302 23.61 -12.44 9.52
CA SER A 302 22.67 -13.57 9.57
C SER A 302 23.49 -14.87 9.68
N ARG A 303 23.25 -15.66 10.74
CA ARG A 303 23.79 -17.02 10.86
C ARG A 303 23.35 -17.86 9.66
N GLY A 304 24.32 -18.51 9.02
CA GLY A 304 24.14 -19.24 7.77
C GLY A 304 23.11 -20.35 7.83
N SER A 305 22.20 -20.34 6.86
CA SER A 305 21.37 -21.48 6.51
C SER A 305 22.18 -22.40 5.57
N ARG A 306 22.53 -23.58 6.07
CA ARG A 306 23.04 -24.68 5.25
C ARG A 306 21.91 -25.22 4.37
N SER A 307 22.18 -25.35 3.08
CA SER A 307 21.33 -26.04 2.11
C SER A 307 21.18 -27.53 2.48
N PRO A 308 20.00 -28.17 2.32
CA PRO A 308 19.89 -29.61 2.50
C PRO A 308 20.42 -30.34 1.27
N GLN A 309 21.38 -31.25 1.49
CA GLN A 309 21.78 -32.26 0.51
C GLN A 309 20.62 -33.23 0.26
N SER A 310 20.36 -33.49 -1.02
CA SER A 310 19.47 -34.54 -1.49
C SER A 310 20.00 -35.92 -1.10
N ARG A 311 19.24 -36.67 -0.28
CA ARG A 311 19.39 -38.12 -0.17
C ARG A 311 18.18 -38.78 -0.81
N GLY A 312 18.45 -39.52 -1.89
CA GLY A 312 17.54 -40.48 -2.45
C GLY A 312 17.52 -41.75 -1.61
N SER A 313 16.34 -42.29 -1.40
CA SER A 313 16.12 -43.68 -0.99
C SER A 313 14.68 -44.05 -1.35
N THR A 314 14.56 -44.94 -2.33
CA THR A 314 13.36 -45.65 -2.76
C THR A 314 12.80 -46.52 -1.63
N PRO A 315 11.48 -46.59 -1.42
CA PRO A 315 10.87 -47.63 -0.60
C PRO A 315 10.48 -48.85 -1.44
N PRO A 316 10.46 -50.07 -0.86
CA PRO A 316 10.07 -51.29 -1.56
C PRO A 316 8.55 -51.42 -1.67
N SER A 317 8.15 -52.03 -2.78
CA SER A 317 6.79 -52.35 -3.17
C SER A 317 6.19 -53.43 -2.25
N GLY A 318 5.06 -53.11 -1.61
CA GLY A 318 4.26 -54.07 -0.85
C GLY A 318 2.82 -54.09 -1.38
N SER A 319 2.49 -55.15 -2.10
CA SER A 319 1.18 -55.47 -2.66
C SER A 319 0.26 -56.06 -1.58
N LEU A 320 -0.87 -55.42 -1.30
CA LEU A 320 -2.06 -56.08 -0.73
C LEU A 320 -3.33 -55.42 -1.30
N ALA A 321 -4.12 -56.22 -2.01
CA ALA A 321 -5.51 -55.95 -2.38
C ALA A 321 -6.41 -56.92 -1.58
N PRO A 322 -7.76 -56.82 -1.65
CA PRO A 322 -8.58 -55.99 -0.77
C PRO A 322 -9.61 -56.86 0.00
N PRO A 323 -10.54 -56.23 0.75
CA PRO A 323 -11.88 -56.79 0.75
C PRO A 323 -12.95 -55.78 0.35
N SER A 324 -13.77 -56.26 -0.56
CA SER A 324 -15.10 -55.82 -0.94
C SER A 324 -16.03 -55.57 0.25
N ARG A 325 -16.87 -54.54 0.17
CA ARG A 325 -18.30 -54.67 0.48
C ARG A 325 -19.14 -53.55 -0.15
N ARG A 326 -20.26 -53.99 -0.70
CA ARG A 326 -21.33 -53.27 -1.39
C ARG A 326 -22.19 -52.49 -0.40
N PHE A 327 -22.76 -51.34 -0.81
CA PHE A 327 -24.21 -51.08 -0.76
C PHE A 327 -24.56 -49.91 -1.69
N ALA A 328 -25.81 -49.91 -2.13
CA ALA A 328 -26.33 -49.42 -3.40
C ALA A 328 -26.92 -47.98 -3.32
N PRO A 329 -27.53 -47.45 -4.41
CA PRO A 329 -27.64 -46.02 -4.71
C PRO A 329 -28.97 -45.40 -4.28
N SER A 330 -29.01 -44.07 -4.19
CA SER A 330 -30.26 -43.31 -4.29
C SER A 330 -30.16 -42.23 -5.36
N LEU A 331 -30.87 -42.49 -6.46
CA LEU A 331 -31.33 -41.52 -7.44
C LEU A 331 -32.20 -40.46 -6.77
N GLY A 332 -32.06 -39.21 -7.22
CA GLY A 332 -32.91 -38.09 -6.82
C GLY A 332 -32.75 -36.95 -7.82
N ALA A 333 -33.28 -37.14 -9.02
CA ALA A 333 -33.43 -36.12 -10.04
C ALA A 333 -34.61 -35.19 -9.71
N MET A 334 -34.37 -33.88 -9.67
CA MET A 334 -35.28 -32.78 -10.03
C MET A 334 -34.36 -31.57 -10.25
N GLY A 335 -34.49 -30.70 -11.23
CA GLY A 335 -35.61 -30.32 -12.06
C GLY A 335 -35.30 -28.89 -12.51
N VAL A 336 -35.62 -28.61 -13.76
CA VAL A 336 -35.14 -27.49 -14.58
C VAL A 336 -35.86 -26.17 -14.25
N SER A 337 -35.24 -25.06 -14.66
CA SER A 337 -35.85 -23.78 -15.06
C SER A 337 -36.34 -22.82 -13.97
N SER A 338 -35.72 -21.63 -13.93
CA SER A 338 -36.43 -20.40 -14.33
C SER A 338 -35.45 -19.24 -14.55
N LEU A 339 -35.50 -18.70 -15.76
CA LEU A 339 -34.96 -17.42 -16.18
C LEU A 339 -35.75 -16.30 -15.51
N PHE A 340 -35.08 -15.38 -14.82
CA PHE A 340 -35.67 -14.09 -14.46
C PHE A 340 -34.97 -12.95 -15.18
N THR A 341 -35.61 -12.51 -16.26
CA THR A 341 -35.33 -11.29 -17.00
C THR A 341 -36.02 -10.14 -16.29
N ALA A 342 -35.28 -9.30 -15.56
CA ALA A 342 -35.83 -8.05 -15.02
C ALA A 342 -35.61 -6.90 -16.02
N ARG A 343 -36.67 -6.57 -16.77
CA ARG A 343 -36.81 -5.32 -17.52
C ARG A 343 -36.96 -4.16 -16.52
N VAL A 344 -36.01 -3.24 -16.50
CA VAL A 344 -36.17 -1.94 -15.85
C VAL A 344 -36.87 -1.01 -16.85
N ALA A 345 -38.16 -0.73 -16.61
CA ALA A 345 -38.89 0.32 -17.29
C ALA A 345 -38.61 1.64 -16.58
N SER A 346 -37.79 2.49 -17.21
CA SER A 346 -37.59 3.89 -16.84
C SER A 346 -38.85 4.70 -17.16
N ARG A 347 -39.63 5.08 -16.15
CA ARG A 347 -40.62 6.16 -16.27
C ARG A 347 -39.92 7.49 -16.02
N LEU A 348 -39.80 8.27 -17.09
CA LEU A 348 -39.44 9.68 -17.06
C LEU A 348 -40.59 10.47 -16.40
N VAL A 349 -40.27 11.23 -15.35
CA VAL A 349 -41.14 12.27 -14.80
C VAL A 349 -40.62 13.61 -15.34
N PRO A 350 -41.46 14.46 -15.95
CA PRO A 350 -41.04 15.77 -16.43
C PRO A 350 -40.84 16.74 -15.25
N VAL A 351 -39.67 17.37 -15.21
CA VAL A 351 -39.40 18.52 -14.34
C VAL A 351 -40.16 19.73 -14.91
N ARG A 352 -41.08 20.27 -14.12
CA ARG A 352 -41.73 21.56 -14.38
C ARG A 352 -40.77 22.69 -14.02
N ASP A 353 -40.58 23.60 -14.96
CA ASP A 353 -40.00 24.92 -14.74
C ASP A 353 -40.76 25.67 -13.64
N ARG A 354 -40.01 26.28 -12.71
CA ARG A 354 -40.48 27.45 -11.97
C ARG A 354 -39.46 28.57 -12.11
N LYS A 355 -39.88 29.58 -12.87
CA LYS A 355 -39.39 30.96 -12.77
C LYS A 355 -39.65 31.47 -11.36
N VAL A 356 -38.64 32.06 -10.74
CA VAL A 356 -38.72 33.32 -9.99
C VAL A 356 -37.50 34.13 -10.39
#